data_AF-A0AA37WPM0-F1
#
_entry.id   AF-A0AA37WPM0-F1
#
_cell.length_a   1.000
_cell.length_b   1.000
_cell.length_c   1.000
_cell.angle_alpha   90.00
_cell.angle_beta   90.00
_cell.angle_gamma   90.00
#
_symmetry.space_group_name_H-M   'P 1'
#
loop_
_entity.id
_entity.type
_entity.pdbx_description
1 polymer ?
#
loop_
_entity_poly.entity_id
_entity_poly.type
_entity_poly.pdbx_seq_one_letter_code
_entity_poly.pdbx_strand_id
1 'polypeptide(L)'
;MVLRAADGAAGSLRFHCDRRSDKAAEILAHPACALAAYDAAAKVQIRVEGRATLHTDDPVAEAAWAQSRAMSRVCYGAEPAPGTVLPEGGAYSLPDEAAAPTLGRPHFAAVLVRAERLDFLYLDRRGHRRAAWRRAEPGWSGAWIAP
;
A
#
# COMPACT_ATOMS: atom_id res chain seq x y z
N MET A 1 -0.48 5.62 0.24
CA MET A 1 -0.02 4.67 -0.80
C MET A 1 -1.23 4.24 -1.63
N VAL A 2 -1.03 3.74 -2.86
CA VAL A 2 -2.12 3.27 -3.74
C VAL A 2 -2.03 1.75 -3.89
N LEU A 3 -3.16 1.04 -3.77
CA LEU A 3 -3.23 -0.40 -3.97
C LEU A 3 -2.93 -0.74 -5.43
N ARG A 4 -1.99 -1.67 -5.67
CA ARG A 4 -1.51 -2.06 -7.01
C ARG A 4 -1.86 -3.50 -7.38
N ALA A 5 -2.03 -4.38 -6.39
CA ALA A 5 -2.53 -5.72 -6.59
C ALA A 5 -3.16 -6.25 -5.29
N ALA A 6 -4.11 -7.15 -5.42
CA ALA A 6 -4.68 -7.93 -4.31
C ALA A 6 -4.77 -9.39 -4.75
N ASP A 7 -4.22 -10.30 -3.95
CA ASP A 7 -4.30 -11.74 -4.15
C ASP A 7 -5.10 -12.34 -2.99
N GLY A 8 -6.31 -12.82 -3.27
CA GLY A 8 -7.18 -13.42 -2.26
C GLY A 8 -6.70 -14.78 -1.77
N ALA A 9 -6.01 -15.56 -2.62
CA ALA A 9 -5.52 -16.89 -2.29
C ALA A 9 -4.27 -16.81 -1.40
N ALA A 10 -3.29 -15.99 -1.80
CA ALA A 10 -2.13 -15.70 -0.96
C ALA A 10 -2.51 -14.81 0.23
N GLY A 11 -3.60 -14.05 0.10
CA GLY A 11 -4.10 -13.11 1.09
C GLY A 11 -3.14 -11.95 1.31
N SER A 12 -2.65 -11.40 0.19
CA SER A 12 -1.66 -10.34 0.15
C SER A 12 -2.15 -9.12 -0.62
N LEU A 13 -1.66 -7.94 -0.23
CA LEU A 13 -1.94 -6.66 -0.86
C LEU A 13 -0.61 -6.01 -1.24
N ARG A 14 -0.47 -5.56 -2.47
CA ARG A 14 0.75 -4.89 -2.96
C ARG A 14 0.52 -3.40 -3.13
N PHE A 15 1.43 -2.62 -2.58
CA PHE A 15 1.56 -1.19 -2.75
C PHE A 15 2.96 -0.87 -3.24
N HIS A 16 3.18 0.34 -3.73
CA HIS A 16 4.52 0.82 -4.05
C HIS A 16 4.81 2.10 -3.24
N CYS A 17 6.07 2.32 -2.88
CA CYS A 17 6.53 3.53 -2.23
C CYS A 17 7.96 3.90 -2.64
N ASP A 18 8.36 5.13 -2.34
CA ASP A 18 9.75 5.55 -2.39
C ASP A 18 10.45 5.05 -1.11
N ARG A 19 11.55 4.32 -1.27
CA ARG A 19 12.34 3.73 -0.16
C ARG A 19 12.99 4.78 0.74
N ARG A 20 13.09 6.03 0.28
CA ARG A 20 13.64 7.18 1.04
C ARG A 20 12.61 7.80 1.98
N SER A 21 11.34 7.45 1.86
CA SER A 21 10.27 8.09 2.64
C SER A 21 10.13 7.50 4.05
N ASP A 22 9.63 8.30 5.00
CA ASP A 22 9.46 7.90 6.41
C ASP A 22 8.74 6.57 6.59
N LYS A 23 7.64 6.36 5.85
CA LYS A 23 6.88 5.10 5.88
C LYS A 23 7.72 3.86 5.54
N ALA A 24 8.73 3.99 4.68
CA ALA A 24 9.61 2.87 4.34
C ALA A 24 10.53 2.55 5.51
N ALA A 25 11.08 3.56 6.19
CA ALA A 25 11.84 3.41 7.42
C ALA A 25 10.96 2.81 8.55
N GLU A 26 9.72 3.29 8.69
CA GLU A 26 8.74 2.75 9.65
C GLU A 26 8.43 1.28 9.40
N ILE A 27 8.19 0.86 8.14
CA ILE A 27 7.93 -0.55 7.80
C ILE A 27 9.13 -1.43 8.15
N LEU A 28 10.35 -0.96 7.88
CA LEU A 28 11.57 -1.71 8.20
C LEU A 28 11.77 -1.85 9.72
N ALA A 29 11.45 -0.82 10.51
CA ALA A 29 11.53 -0.86 11.96
C ALA A 29 10.39 -1.68 12.59
N HIS A 30 9.17 -1.52 12.07
CA HIS A 30 7.93 -2.05 12.63
C HIS A 30 7.01 -2.55 11.50
N PRO A 31 7.09 -3.83 11.12
CA PRO A 31 6.35 -4.35 9.97
C PRO A 31 4.84 -4.50 10.24
N ALA A 32 4.38 -4.45 11.49
CA ALA A 32 2.96 -4.52 11.80
C ALA A 32 2.25 -3.25 11.30
N CYS A 33 1.20 -3.40 10.51
CA CYS A 33 0.51 -2.28 9.89
C CYS A 33 -1.01 -2.50 9.83
N ALA A 34 -1.72 -1.40 9.64
CA ALA A 34 -3.14 -1.39 9.35
C ALA A 34 -3.41 -0.56 8.09
N LEU A 35 -4.33 -1.04 7.27
CA LEU A 35 -4.84 -0.38 6.08
C LEU A 35 -6.33 -0.11 6.30
N ALA A 36 -6.78 1.07 5.90
CA ALA A 36 -8.20 1.42 5.90
C ALA A 36 -8.59 1.94 4.51
N ALA A 37 -9.69 1.43 3.97
CA ALA A 37 -10.30 1.88 2.74
C ALA A 37 -11.77 2.16 2.99
N TYR A 38 -12.28 3.26 2.44
CA TYR A 38 -13.67 3.65 2.56
C TYR A 38 -14.22 4.01 1.18
N ASP A 39 -15.37 3.42 0.85
CA ASP A 39 -16.17 3.76 -0.32
C ASP A 39 -17.49 4.37 0.16
N ALA A 40 -17.65 5.67 -0.08
CA ALA A 40 -18.83 6.42 0.32
C ALA A 40 -20.09 6.04 -0.47
N ALA A 41 -19.94 5.72 -1.77
CA ALA A 41 -21.07 5.33 -2.61
C ALA A 41 -21.60 3.96 -2.21
N ALA A 42 -20.69 3.01 -1.95
CA ALA A 42 -21.04 1.68 -1.43
C ALA A 42 -21.40 1.71 0.07
N LYS A 43 -21.05 2.78 0.78
CA LYS A 43 -21.13 2.89 2.25
C LYS A 43 -20.36 1.78 2.97
N VAL A 44 -19.22 1.38 2.41
CA VAL A 44 -18.40 0.27 2.89
C VAL A 44 -17.07 0.79 3.39
N GLN A 45 -16.69 0.40 4.59
CA GLN A 45 -15.33 0.52 5.11
C GLN A 45 -14.72 -0.87 5.23
N ILE A 46 -13.47 -1.01 4.79
CA ILE A 46 -12.66 -2.21 4.96
C ILE A 46 -11.41 -1.82 5.75
N ARG A 47 -11.11 -2.55 6.81
CA ARG A 47 -9.81 -2.49 7.49
C ARG A 47 -9.09 -3.81 7.32
N VAL A 48 -7.79 -3.72 7.09
CA VAL A 48 -6.89 -4.87 7.00
C VAL A 48 -5.77 -4.65 7.99
N GLU A 49 -5.50 -5.63 8.84
CA GLU A 49 -4.31 -5.61 9.70
C GLU A 49 -3.40 -6.77 9.30
N GLY A 50 -2.09 -6.55 9.36
CA GLY A 50 -1.14 -7.58 9.00
C GLY A 50 0.30 -7.08 9.06
N ARG A 51 1.19 -7.77 8.33
CA ARG A 51 2.61 -7.45 8.28
C ARG A 51 3.03 -7.03 6.89
N ALA A 52 3.75 -5.92 6.80
CA ALA A 52 4.35 -5.40 5.60
C ALA A 52 5.80 -5.90 5.45
N THR A 53 6.16 -6.26 4.22
CA THR A 53 7.54 -6.51 3.80
C THR A 53 7.91 -5.49 2.73
N LEU A 54 9.05 -4.83 2.90
CA LEU A 54 9.60 -3.91 1.91
C LEU A 54 10.56 -4.66 0.97
N HIS A 55 10.28 -4.60 -0.32
CA HIS A 55 11.06 -5.21 -1.39
C HIS A 55 11.73 -4.11 -2.22
N THR A 56 13.05 -4.08 -2.26
CA THR A 56 13.82 -3.02 -2.95
C THR A 56 14.57 -3.53 -4.17
N ASP A 57 15.48 -4.49 -3.97
CA ASP A 57 16.45 -4.95 -4.97
C ASP A 57 16.37 -6.48 -5.09
N ASP A 58 15.14 -6.97 -5.23
CA ASP A 58 14.80 -8.38 -5.33
C ASP A 58 13.80 -8.64 -6.48
N PRO A 59 13.52 -9.90 -6.83
CA PRO A 59 12.62 -10.22 -7.94
C PRO A 59 11.18 -9.67 -7.79
N VAL A 60 10.71 -9.45 -6.56
CA VAL A 60 9.36 -8.89 -6.31
C VAL A 60 9.34 -7.41 -6.71
N ALA A 61 10.37 -6.67 -6.31
CA ALA A 61 10.53 -5.26 -6.69
C ALA A 61 10.74 -5.11 -8.21
N GLU A 62 11.58 -5.94 -8.82
CA GLU A 62 11.82 -5.89 -10.27
C GLU A 62 10.55 -6.18 -11.08
N ALA A 63 9.79 -7.21 -10.71
CA ALA A 63 8.54 -7.53 -11.36
C ALA A 63 7.51 -6.40 -11.21
N ALA A 64 7.40 -5.82 -10.02
CA ALA A 64 6.49 -4.69 -9.76
C ALA A 64 6.89 -3.42 -10.53
N TRP A 65 8.20 -3.15 -10.66
CA TRP A 65 8.72 -2.04 -11.45
C TRP A 65 8.43 -2.23 -12.94
N ALA A 66 8.73 -3.41 -13.48
CA ALA A 66 8.47 -3.76 -14.87
C ALA A 66 6.98 -3.62 -15.25
N GLN A 67 6.07 -3.95 -14.32
CA GLN A 67 4.62 -3.80 -14.50
C GLN A 67 4.10 -2.37 -14.26
N SER A 68 4.92 -1.48 -13.68
CA SER A 68 4.49 -0.11 -13.40
C SER A 68 4.39 0.73 -14.67
N ARG A 69 3.31 1.53 -14.77
CA ARG A 69 3.11 2.48 -15.88
C ARG A 69 4.25 3.51 -15.90
N ALA A 70 4.65 3.97 -17.08
CA ALA A 70 5.74 4.95 -17.24
C ALA A 70 5.53 6.20 -16.36
N MET A 71 4.32 6.77 -16.37
CA MET A 71 3.96 7.90 -15.49
C MET A 71 4.08 7.61 -14.00
N SER A 72 3.90 6.37 -13.57
CA SER A 72 4.11 6.00 -12.16
C SER A 72 5.60 5.94 -11.82
N ARG A 73 6.47 5.57 -12.77
CA ARG A 73 7.92 5.49 -12.57
C ARG A 73 8.55 6.86 -12.35
N VAL A 74 8.03 7.89 -13.03
CA VAL A 74 8.46 9.30 -12.87
C VAL A 74 8.42 9.75 -11.41
N CYS A 75 7.39 9.35 -10.66
CA CYS A 75 7.23 9.74 -9.26
C CYS A 75 8.36 9.29 -8.32
N TYR A 76 9.14 8.26 -8.68
CA TYR A 76 10.24 7.77 -7.84
C TYR A 76 11.56 8.49 -8.13
N GLY A 77 11.64 9.28 -9.20
CA GLY A 77 12.78 10.16 -9.46
C GLY A 77 12.59 11.57 -8.90
N ALA A 78 11.55 11.81 -8.08
CA ALA A 78 11.27 13.12 -7.53
C ALA A 78 12.40 13.62 -6.62
N GLU A 79 12.71 14.92 -6.72
CA GLU A 79 13.67 15.60 -5.85
C GLU A 79 13.09 16.89 -5.25
N PRO A 80 13.27 17.14 -3.94
CA PRO A 80 13.92 16.26 -2.96
C PRO A 80 13.08 15.02 -2.63
N ALA A 81 13.63 14.11 -1.82
CA ALA A 81 12.96 12.89 -1.40
C ALA A 81 11.58 13.15 -0.77
N PRO A 82 10.58 12.26 -0.96
CA PRO A 82 9.24 12.46 -0.42
C PRO A 82 9.22 12.59 1.11
N GLY A 83 8.60 13.65 1.61
CA GLY A 83 8.58 13.99 3.05
C GLY A 83 9.53 15.14 3.42
N THR A 84 10.44 15.53 2.52
CA THR A 84 11.31 16.69 2.72
C THR A 84 10.51 17.99 2.79
N VAL A 85 10.86 18.86 3.74
CA VAL A 85 10.27 20.20 3.87
C VAL A 85 10.64 21.04 2.64
N LEU A 86 9.62 21.63 2.01
CA LEU A 86 9.79 22.50 0.86
C LEU A 86 9.60 23.97 1.27
N PRO A 87 10.28 24.92 0.60
CA PRO A 87 10.06 26.35 0.84
C PRO A 87 8.66 26.81 0.41
N GLU A 88 8.09 26.20 -0.63
CA GLU A 88 6.74 26.48 -1.12
C GLU A 88 6.12 25.25 -1.80
N GLY A 89 4.80 25.29 -2.01
CA GLY A 89 4.08 24.21 -2.68
C GLY A 89 4.54 24.05 -4.13
N GLY A 90 4.90 22.83 -4.52
CA GLY A 90 5.39 22.56 -5.88
C GLY A 90 6.89 22.78 -6.07
N ALA A 91 7.64 23.18 -5.03
CA ALA A 91 9.10 23.32 -5.09
C ALA A 91 9.83 21.96 -5.07
N TYR A 92 9.46 21.07 -5.99
CA TYR A 92 10.10 19.78 -6.24
C TYR A 92 10.17 19.55 -7.76
N SER A 93 11.12 18.75 -8.21
CA SER A 93 11.26 18.40 -9.62
C SER A 93 10.90 16.94 -9.85
N LEU A 94 10.48 16.66 -11.08
CA LEU A 94 10.31 15.31 -11.60
C LEU A 94 11.22 15.16 -12.82
N PRO A 95 11.82 13.98 -13.04
CA PRO A 95 12.58 13.74 -14.25
C PRO A 95 11.64 13.59 -15.45
N ASP A 96 12.19 13.80 -16.64
CA ASP A 96 11.52 13.39 -17.87
C ASP A 96 11.23 11.88 -17.88
N GLU A 97 10.18 11.47 -18.59
CA GLU A 97 9.76 10.07 -18.66
C GLU A 97 10.88 9.15 -19.17
N ALA A 98 11.75 9.64 -20.07
CA ALA A 98 12.89 8.90 -20.58
C ALA A 98 13.99 8.67 -19.53
N ALA A 99 14.17 9.60 -18.57
CA ALA A 99 15.17 9.49 -17.51
C ALA A 99 14.62 8.78 -16.26
N ALA A 100 13.30 8.75 -16.09
CA ALA A 100 12.63 8.16 -14.93
C ALA A 100 12.97 6.68 -14.65
N PRO A 101 13.13 5.78 -15.65
CA PRO A 101 13.58 4.42 -15.40
C PRO A 101 14.89 4.35 -14.62
N THR A 102 15.87 5.17 -14.98
CA THR A 102 17.20 5.19 -14.39
C THR A 102 17.22 5.92 -13.05
N LEU A 103 16.58 7.09 -12.97
CA LEU A 103 16.60 7.93 -11.77
C LEU A 103 15.65 7.42 -10.68
N GLY A 104 14.52 6.81 -11.07
CA GLY A 104 13.49 6.36 -10.14
C GLY A 104 13.68 4.94 -9.62
N ARG A 105 14.27 4.02 -10.40
CA ARG A 105 14.44 2.62 -9.99
C ARG A 105 15.22 2.48 -8.67
N PRO A 106 16.33 3.20 -8.43
CA PRO A 106 17.07 3.12 -7.17
C PRO A 106 16.26 3.57 -5.94
N HIS A 107 15.14 4.29 -6.14
CA HIS A 107 14.27 4.75 -5.06
C HIS A 107 13.00 3.93 -4.94
N PHE A 108 12.68 3.12 -5.95
CA PHE A 108 11.49 2.28 -5.94
C PHE A 108 11.57 1.18 -4.89
N ALA A 109 10.43 0.95 -4.22
CA ALA A 109 10.16 -0.24 -3.43
C ALA A 109 8.73 -0.74 -3.64
N ALA A 110 8.57 -2.07 -3.66
CA ALA A 110 7.28 -2.73 -3.53
C ALA A 110 7.03 -3.08 -2.06
N VAL A 111 5.84 -2.77 -1.56
CA VAL A 111 5.40 -3.13 -0.21
C VAL A 111 4.37 -4.23 -0.34
N LEU A 112 4.67 -5.41 0.21
CA LEU A 112 3.73 -6.53 0.27
C LEU A 112 3.18 -6.65 1.68
N VAL A 113 1.87 -6.48 1.85
CA VAL A 113 1.18 -6.67 3.12
C VAL A 113 0.53 -8.05 3.12
N ARG A 114 0.95 -8.92 4.03
CA ARG A 114 0.24 -10.19 4.30
C ARG A 114 -0.85 -9.92 5.33
N ALA A 115 -2.11 -10.04 4.90
CA ALA A 115 -3.25 -9.76 5.75
C ALA A 115 -3.40 -10.85 6.83
N GLU A 116 -3.52 -10.48 8.09
CA GLU A 116 -3.77 -11.36 9.23
C GLU A 116 -5.21 -11.20 9.76
N ARG A 117 -5.79 -10.00 9.62
CA ARG A 117 -7.17 -9.68 10.01
C ARG A 117 -7.86 -8.83 8.96
N LEU A 118 -9.16 -9.05 8.79
CA LEU A 118 -10.04 -8.24 7.95
C LEU A 118 -11.25 -7.78 8.78
N ASP A 119 -11.66 -6.54 8.62
CA ASP A 119 -12.85 -5.96 9.22
C ASP A 119 -13.66 -5.27 8.13
N PHE A 120 -14.90 -5.70 7.95
CA PHE A 120 -15.86 -5.11 7.02
C PHE A 120 -16.94 -4.40 7.80
N LEU A 121 -17.24 -3.16 7.41
CA LEU A 121 -18.33 -2.38 7.96
C LEU A 121 -19.16 -1.78 6.83
N TYR A 122 -20.44 -2.12 6.79
CA TYR A 122 -21.45 -1.47 5.96
C TYR A 122 -22.26 -0.47 6.80
N LEU A 123 -22.30 0.78 6.35
CA LEU A 123 -22.98 1.88 7.02
C LEU A 123 -24.41 2.02 6.49
N ASP A 124 -25.38 1.83 7.38
CA ASP A 124 -26.78 2.13 7.16
C ASP A 124 -27.35 2.80 8.41
N ARG A 125 -28.10 3.89 8.22
CA ARG A 125 -28.80 4.62 9.30
C ARG A 125 -29.80 3.75 10.06
N ARG A 126 -30.28 2.66 9.45
CA ARG A 126 -31.22 1.71 10.07
C ARG A 126 -30.52 0.64 10.91
N GLY A 127 -29.20 0.55 10.83
CA GLY A 127 -28.40 -0.45 11.52
C GLY A 127 -27.18 -0.82 10.68
N HIS A 128 -25.99 -0.59 11.23
CA HIS A 128 -24.75 -0.98 10.58
C HIS A 128 -24.59 -2.50 10.56
N ARG A 129 -23.84 -3.03 9.60
CA ARG A 129 -23.51 -4.46 9.53
C ARG A 129 -22.01 -4.61 9.53
N ARG A 130 -21.49 -5.40 10.47
CA ARG A 130 -20.05 -5.59 10.63
C ARG A 130 -19.67 -7.06 10.67
N ALA A 131 -18.62 -7.41 9.96
CA ALA A 131 -18.05 -8.75 9.98
C ALA A 131 -16.55 -8.67 10.13
N ALA A 132 -15.97 -9.62 10.87
CA ALA A 132 -14.55 -9.69 11.10
C ALA A 132 -14.03 -11.09 10.80
N TRP A 133 -12.86 -11.15 10.16
CA TRP A 133 -12.15 -12.38 9.86
C TRP A 133 -10.72 -12.33 10.41
N ARG A 134 -10.23 -13.48 10.85
CA ARG A 134 -8.83 -13.74 11.15
C ARG A 134 -8.32 -14.82 10.21
N ARG A 135 -7.07 -14.71 9.78
CA ARG A 135 -6.43 -15.75 8.99
C ARG A 135 -6.39 -17.04 9.81
N ALA A 136 -6.82 -18.13 9.19
CA ALA A 136 -6.75 -19.48 9.74
C ALA A 136 -6.08 -20.38 8.68
N GLU A 137 -5.50 -21.50 9.07
CA GLU A 137 -4.96 -22.46 8.10
C GLU A 137 -5.85 -23.71 8.03
N PRO A 138 -6.46 -24.02 6.87
CA PRO A 138 -6.49 -23.24 5.62
C PRO A 138 -7.55 -22.10 5.63
N GLY A 139 -7.22 -20.95 5.02
CA GLY A 139 -8.16 -19.88 4.69
C GLY A 139 -8.39 -18.79 5.75
N TRP A 140 -9.65 -18.58 6.11
CA TRP A 140 -10.10 -17.50 6.99
C TRP A 140 -11.22 -18.01 7.90
N SER A 141 -11.21 -17.59 9.15
CA SER A 141 -12.31 -17.79 10.09
C SER A 141 -12.91 -16.44 10.45
N GLY A 142 -14.23 -16.30 10.36
CA GLY A 142 -14.88 -15.03 10.65
C GLY A 142 -16.35 -15.15 11.00
N ALA A 143 -16.90 -14.04 11.50
CA ALA A 143 -18.27 -13.95 11.97
C ALA A 143 -18.82 -12.54 11.78
N TRP A 144 -20.14 -12.43 11.72
CA TRP A 144 -20.83 -11.17 11.95
C TRP A 144 -20.68 -10.78 13.42
N ILE A 145 -20.35 -9.52 13.67
CA ILE A 145 -20.16 -8.96 15.00
C ILE A 145 -21.00 -7.70 15.15
N ALA A 146 -21.27 -7.31 16.39
CA ALA A 146 -21.90 -6.03 16.66
C ALA A 146 -21.03 -4.89 16.07
N PRO A 147 -21.64 -3.91 15.37
CA PRO A 147 -20.92 -2.77 14.79
C PRO A 147 -20.07 -2.00 15.79
#